data_AF-A0A9D4F3A9-F1
#
_entry.id   AF-A0A9D4F3A9-F1
#
_cell.length_a   1.000
_cell.length_b   1.000
_cell.length_c   1.000
_cell.angle_alpha   90.00
_cell.angle_beta   90.00
_cell.angle_gamma   90.00
#
_symmetry.space_group_name_H-M   'P 1'
#
loop_
_entity.id
_entity.type
_entity.pdbx_description
1 polymer ?
#
loop_
_entity_poly.entity_id
_entity_poly.type
_entity_poly.pdbx_seq_one_letter_code
_entity_poly.pdbx_strand_id
1 'polypeptide(L)'
;MKEDANPDVTDEKPGSVLYGVEDVPSPPLTVLFALQQAIMCIGGVLSIPFIISGLICAGDMPEVTAKLLSVTLFMCGVVTLIQTMFGVRLGIIQGGSHTFIAPIVAMMSVAKWKCPSDEILANATVADREEMWQSRMREIQGNLVVASLTQLILGCTGILGFLIQFIGPLTIAPTISLIGLSLTGVVVGFTRIHWGISCLGMALTLLFTLYLGKVKVPVPGWSRKRRCHIIPYPLFQLFPVILSICITWLFCHILTVTDVLPNNATLPAYKARTDARLGVLQRAPWFTWPYPFMFGTPTVSAGGFVGMLAATISSIIESVGDYYSCARISGAPPPPTHAINRGIAMEGLGSIVSGLVGAGHGTTSYSGNIGAIGITKVASRVVFFTAGLILLLCGVVGKFGAVLTLIPDPVIGGTLAVLFGMVAAVGISILKFVDLDSTRNLTIIGISLLLGLMIPQYVNDPANAGIIDTGYSELDQVISVLLGTAMFVGGGVGCFLDNTVPGTPAERGILTWRRNLAAENSIHNKDSTMYDLPLVSDRFRRTPFCSYVPVSPSFSKEVHLNCRKCCKRNNTLKSSDKNGTSVDNHAFDNDISMNDLANVTHTGTQM
;
A
#
# COMPACT_ATOMS: atom_id res chain seq x y z
N MET A 1 -22.52 -22.18 57.08
CA MET A 1 -23.45 -22.26 55.93
C MET A 1 -22.73 -21.58 54.77
N LYS A 2 -22.70 -22.25 53.62
CA LYS A 2 -21.70 -22.20 52.54
C LYS A 2 -21.34 -20.80 51.99
N GLU A 3 -20.05 -20.70 51.66
CA GLU A 3 -19.44 -19.95 50.54
C GLU A 3 -20.40 -19.62 49.40
N ASP A 4 -20.36 -18.37 48.93
CA ASP A 4 -20.52 -18.05 47.52
C ASP A 4 -19.50 -16.97 47.14
N ALA A 5 -18.61 -17.35 46.23
CA ALA A 5 -17.55 -16.55 45.66
C ALA A 5 -18.12 -15.48 44.72
N ASN A 6 -17.71 -14.23 44.93
CA ASN A 6 -17.93 -13.15 43.98
C ASN A 6 -17.09 -13.43 42.71
N PRO A 7 -17.66 -13.53 41.51
CA PRO A 7 -16.88 -13.71 40.31
C PRO A 7 -16.11 -12.42 40.02
N ASP A 8 -14.80 -12.59 39.96
CA ASP A 8 -13.78 -11.62 39.58
C ASP A 8 -14.24 -10.79 38.37
N VAL A 9 -14.50 -9.50 38.59
CA VAL A 9 -14.68 -8.52 37.53
C VAL A 9 -13.28 -8.24 36.99
N THR A 10 -12.89 -9.02 35.99
CA THR A 10 -11.65 -8.77 35.25
C THR A 10 -11.70 -7.36 34.67
N ASP A 11 -10.80 -6.50 35.10
CA ASP A 11 -10.47 -5.21 34.47
C ASP A 11 -10.21 -5.43 32.96
N GLU A 12 -11.21 -5.17 32.13
CA GLU A 12 -11.04 -5.16 30.68
C GLU A 12 -10.19 -3.94 30.29
N LYS A 13 -8.92 -4.17 29.98
CA LYS A 13 -8.06 -3.18 29.33
C LYS A 13 -8.75 -2.68 28.04
N PRO A 14 -8.89 -1.37 27.84
CA PRO A 14 -9.50 -0.83 26.63
C PRO A 14 -8.64 -1.18 25.41
N GLY A 15 -9.15 -2.05 24.53
CA GLY A 15 -8.53 -2.38 23.25
C GLY A 15 -8.02 -3.81 23.07
N SER A 16 -8.41 -4.78 23.92
CA SER A 16 -8.05 -6.18 23.71
C SER A 16 -8.55 -6.71 22.36
N VAL A 17 -7.64 -7.33 21.61
CA VAL A 17 -7.98 -8.11 20.40
C VAL A 17 -8.63 -9.43 20.83
N LEU A 18 -9.61 -9.89 20.08
CA LEU A 18 -10.30 -11.17 20.31
C LEU A 18 -9.39 -12.34 19.96
N TYR A 19 -8.65 -12.21 18.85
CA TYR A 19 -7.58 -13.12 18.46
C TYR A 19 -6.33 -12.29 18.17
N GLY A 20 -5.31 -12.47 19.01
CA GLY A 20 -3.98 -11.92 18.81
C GLY A 20 -3.25 -12.53 17.63
N VAL A 21 -2.09 -11.98 17.32
CA VAL A 21 -1.33 -12.31 16.10
C VAL A 21 -0.84 -13.76 16.09
N GLU A 22 -0.59 -14.33 17.27
CA GLU A 22 -0.13 -15.72 17.42
C GLU A 22 -1.26 -16.72 17.66
N ASP A 23 -2.48 -16.24 17.94
CA ASP A 23 -3.61 -17.10 18.24
C ASP A 23 -4.07 -17.87 17.00
N VAL A 24 -4.60 -19.06 17.21
CA VAL A 24 -5.15 -19.92 16.15
C VAL A 24 -6.62 -20.19 16.46
N PRO A 25 -7.56 -19.51 15.76
CA PRO A 25 -8.97 -19.80 15.89
C PRO A 25 -9.31 -21.22 15.44
N SER A 26 -10.48 -21.73 15.82
CA SER A 26 -10.95 -23.03 15.34
C SER A 26 -11.05 -23.03 13.81
N PRO A 27 -10.78 -24.16 13.11
CA PRO A 27 -10.68 -24.17 11.65
C PRO A 27 -11.87 -23.55 10.90
N PRO A 28 -13.15 -23.78 11.29
CA PRO A 28 -14.29 -23.13 10.64
C PRO A 28 -14.32 -21.61 10.83
N LEU A 29 -13.95 -21.11 12.02
CA LEU A 29 -13.87 -19.67 12.28
C LEU A 29 -12.72 -19.04 11.51
N THR A 30 -11.58 -19.73 11.43
CA THR A 30 -10.43 -19.30 10.64
C THR A 30 -10.82 -19.11 9.17
N VAL A 31 -11.53 -20.07 8.57
CA VAL A 31 -12.02 -19.96 7.20
C VAL A 31 -13.01 -18.80 7.05
N LEU A 32 -13.92 -18.61 8.00
CA LEU A 32 -14.90 -17.52 7.95
C LEU A 32 -14.23 -16.14 8.02
N PHE A 33 -13.31 -15.93 8.98
CA PHE A 33 -12.58 -14.67 9.08
C PHE A 33 -11.63 -14.46 7.89
N ALA A 34 -11.03 -15.53 7.37
CA ALA A 34 -10.18 -15.47 6.19
C ALA A 34 -10.97 -15.04 4.95
N LEU A 35 -12.16 -15.62 4.76
CA LEU A 35 -13.08 -15.21 3.69
C LEU A 35 -13.49 -13.75 3.84
N GLN A 36 -13.77 -13.31 5.08
CA GLN A 36 -14.07 -11.92 5.38
C GLN A 36 -12.94 -10.98 4.92
N GLN A 37 -11.70 -11.30 5.28
CA GLN A 37 -10.52 -10.50 4.92
C GLN A 37 -10.26 -10.52 3.40
N ALA A 38 -10.40 -11.68 2.75
CA ALA A 38 -10.27 -11.82 1.30
C ALA A 38 -11.31 -10.96 0.56
N ILE A 39 -12.58 -11.01 0.97
CA ILE A 39 -13.65 -10.19 0.37
C ILE A 39 -13.30 -8.70 0.53
N MET A 40 -12.95 -8.22 1.72
CA MET A 40 -12.59 -6.80 1.92
C MET A 40 -11.44 -6.33 1.00
N CYS A 41 -10.48 -7.20 0.72
CA CYS A 41 -9.36 -6.90 -0.18
C CYS A 41 -9.79 -6.79 -1.65
N ILE A 42 -10.67 -7.69 -2.12
CA ILE A 42 -11.14 -7.72 -3.52
C ILE A 42 -11.66 -6.34 -3.94
N GLY A 43 -12.47 -5.68 -3.10
CA GLY A 43 -13.09 -4.39 -3.43
C GLY A 43 -12.13 -3.30 -3.91
N GLY A 44 -10.95 -3.18 -3.29
CA GLY A 44 -9.94 -2.20 -3.74
C GLY A 44 -9.05 -2.71 -4.85
N VAL A 45 -8.70 -4.00 -4.82
CA VAL A 45 -7.82 -4.63 -5.81
C VAL A 45 -8.44 -4.68 -7.21
N LEU A 46 -9.78 -4.77 -7.32
CA LEU A 46 -10.49 -4.77 -8.60
C LEU A 46 -10.11 -3.59 -9.50
N SER A 47 -9.83 -2.42 -8.93
CA SER A 47 -9.59 -1.21 -9.71
C SER A 47 -8.36 -1.28 -10.62
N ILE A 48 -7.28 -1.92 -10.18
CA ILE A 48 -5.99 -1.85 -10.89
C ILE A 48 -6.07 -2.54 -12.27
N PRO A 49 -6.56 -3.79 -12.40
CA PRO A 49 -6.71 -4.44 -13.72
C PRO A 49 -7.55 -3.66 -14.72
N PHE A 50 -8.63 -3.02 -14.28
CA PHE A 50 -9.47 -2.19 -15.16
C PHE A 50 -8.71 -0.96 -15.67
N ILE A 51 -7.94 -0.31 -14.78
CA ILE A 51 -7.12 0.84 -15.15
C ILE A 51 -6.00 0.41 -16.12
N ILE A 52 -5.25 -0.64 -15.77
CA ILE A 52 -4.15 -1.15 -16.60
C ILE A 52 -4.65 -1.58 -17.98
N SER A 53 -5.79 -2.28 -18.06
CA SER A 53 -6.39 -2.68 -19.33
C SER A 53 -6.66 -1.48 -20.26
N GLY A 54 -7.16 -0.37 -19.72
CA GLY A 54 -7.32 0.87 -20.47
C GLY A 54 -5.99 1.47 -20.92
N LEU A 55 -4.96 1.48 -20.05
CA LEU A 55 -3.65 2.07 -20.33
C LEU A 55 -2.83 1.31 -21.36
N ILE A 56 -3.00 -0.01 -21.47
CA ILE A 56 -2.33 -0.84 -22.49
C ILE A 56 -3.11 -0.93 -23.80
N CYS A 57 -4.16 -0.13 -23.99
CA CYS A 57 -5.05 -0.16 -25.15
C CYS A 57 -5.83 -1.49 -25.31
N ALA A 58 -6.18 -2.15 -24.21
CA ALA A 58 -6.98 -3.38 -24.17
C ALA A 58 -8.37 -3.20 -23.50
N GLY A 59 -8.80 -1.95 -23.27
CA GLY A 59 -10.03 -1.66 -22.53
C GLY A 59 -11.33 -2.14 -23.22
N ASP A 60 -11.29 -2.39 -24.53
CA ASP A 60 -12.37 -2.99 -25.31
C ASP A 60 -12.31 -4.53 -25.35
N MET A 61 -11.25 -5.15 -24.83
CA MET A 61 -11.02 -6.60 -24.76
C MET A 61 -11.23 -7.14 -23.33
N PRO A 62 -12.48 -7.46 -22.95
CA PRO A 62 -12.80 -7.91 -21.60
C PRO A 62 -12.10 -9.23 -21.21
N GLU A 63 -11.67 -10.04 -22.18
CA GLU A 63 -10.86 -11.25 -21.94
C GLU A 63 -9.49 -10.92 -21.32
N VAL A 64 -8.85 -9.84 -21.77
CA VAL A 64 -7.57 -9.37 -21.23
C VAL A 64 -7.77 -8.87 -19.80
N THR A 65 -8.82 -8.08 -19.56
CA THR A 65 -9.18 -7.60 -18.21
C THR A 65 -9.47 -8.75 -17.25
N ALA A 66 -10.20 -9.79 -17.70
CA ALA A 66 -10.46 -10.98 -16.89
C ALA A 66 -9.16 -11.71 -16.50
N LYS A 67 -8.23 -11.82 -17.45
CA LYS A 67 -6.92 -12.43 -17.24
C LYS A 67 -6.08 -11.63 -16.23
N LEU A 68 -6.04 -10.30 -16.37
CA LEU A 68 -5.36 -9.42 -15.42
C LEU A 68 -5.98 -9.52 -14.01
N LEU A 69 -7.31 -9.57 -13.88
CA LEU A 69 -8.01 -9.78 -12.60
C LEU A 69 -7.59 -11.10 -11.93
N SER A 70 -7.58 -12.20 -12.68
CA SER A 70 -7.13 -13.50 -12.18
C SER A 70 -5.66 -13.47 -11.72
N VAL A 71 -4.77 -12.88 -12.52
CA VAL A 71 -3.35 -12.75 -12.18
C VAL A 71 -3.14 -11.89 -10.94
N THR A 72 -3.83 -10.76 -10.84
CA THR A 72 -3.75 -9.87 -9.69
C THR A 72 -4.21 -10.57 -8.40
N LEU A 73 -5.36 -11.27 -8.42
CA LEU A 73 -5.84 -12.02 -7.25
C LEU A 73 -4.88 -13.15 -6.85
N PHE A 74 -4.35 -13.86 -7.84
CA PHE A 74 -3.34 -14.88 -7.62
C PHE A 74 -2.11 -14.30 -6.93
N MET A 75 -1.59 -13.17 -7.42
CA MET A 75 -0.43 -12.49 -6.83
C MET A 75 -0.72 -11.92 -5.44
N CYS A 76 -1.91 -11.36 -5.18
CA CYS A 76 -2.32 -10.96 -3.83
C CYS A 76 -2.23 -12.14 -2.86
N GLY A 77 -2.69 -13.32 -3.29
CA GLY A 77 -2.58 -14.56 -2.51
C GLY A 77 -1.13 -14.96 -2.25
N VAL A 78 -0.32 -15.11 -3.31
CA VAL A 78 1.09 -15.51 -3.22
C VAL A 78 1.88 -14.58 -2.29
N VAL A 79 1.78 -13.26 -2.48
CA VAL A 79 2.57 -12.31 -1.69
C VAL A 79 2.06 -12.21 -0.25
N THR A 80 0.76 -12.38 -0.01
CA THR A 80 0.23 -12.49 1.37
C THR A 80 0.79 -13.71 2.10
N LEU A 81 0.90 -14.86 1.42
CA LEU A 81 1.52 -16.07 2.00
C LEU A 81 3.00 -15.83 2.33
N ILE A 82 3.76 -15.24 1.39
CA ILE A 82 5.18 -14.92 1.61
C ILE A 82 5.33 -13.95 2.79
N GLN A 83 4.50 -12.91 2.87
CA GLN A 83 4.61 -11.87 3.89
C GLN A 83 4.24 -12.36 5.30
N THR A 84 3.23 -13.22 5.39
CA THR A 84 2.79 -13.82 6.67
C THR A 84 3.76 -14.89 7.18
N MET A 85 4.42 -15.63 6.28
CA MET A 85 5.41 -16.66 6.64
C MET A 85 6.81 -16.09 6.90
N PHE A 86 7.36 -15.38 5.92
CA PHE A 86 8.77 -14.98 5.86
C PHE A 86 8.98 -13.48 5.97
N GLY A 87 7.98 -12.65 5.65
CA GLY A 87 8.09 -11.19 5.70
C GLY A 87 8.05 -10.62 7.12
N VAL A 88 7.23 -9.59 7.33
CA VAL A 88 7.07 -8.94 8.63
C VAL A 88 6.37 -9.83 9.68
N ARG A 89 5.69 -10.92 9.26
CA ARG A 89 4.94 -11.83 10.15
C ARG A 89 3.85 -11.14 10.97
N LEU A 90 3.11 -10.22 10.35
CA LEU A 90 1.88 -9.65 10.89
C LEU A 90 0.68 -10.13 10.06
N GLY A 91 -0.53 -10.00 10.60
CA GLY A 91 -1.77 -10.24 9.87
C GLY A 91 -2.04 -9.12 8.85
N ILE A 92 -1.30 -9.14 7.74
CA ILE A 92 -1.39 -8.12 6.68
C ILE A 92 -1.64 -8.82 5.35
N ILE A 93 -2.71 -8.42 4.66
CA ILE A 93 -2.91 -8.78 3.26
C ILE A 93 -2.01 -7.88 2.40
N GLN A 94 -1.30 -8.51 1.46
CA GLN A 94 -0.55 -7.85 0.42
C GLN A 94 -1.39 -7.81 -0.85
N GLY A 95 -1.43 -6.65 -1.50
CA GLY A 95 -2.23 -6.42 -2.71
C GLY A 95 -1.48 -5.60 -3.74
N GLY A 96 -2.13 -5.39 -4.90
CA GLY A 96 -1.59 -4.49 -5.91
C GLY A 96 -1.53 -3.05 -5.42
N SER A 97 -0.43 -2.36 -5.70
CA SER A 97 -0.21 -0.98 -5.25
C SER A 97 -0.62 0.05 -6.31
N HIS A 98 -1.45 1.01 -5.90
CA HIS A 98 -1.87 2.13 -6.75
C HIS A 98 -0.73 3.12 -7.03
N THR A 99 0.35 3.09 -6.24
CA THR A 99 1.55 3.94 -6.45
C THR A 99 2.13 3.77 -7.85
N PHE A 100 2.02 2.58 -8.45
CA PHE A 100 2.56 2.28 -9.78
C PHE A 100 1.69 2.83 -10.92
N ILE A 101 0.43 3.21 -10.67
CA ILE A 101 -0.46 3.70 -11.74
C ILE A 101 0.04 5.02 -12.31
N ALA A 102 0.46 5.98 -11.45
CA ALA A 102 0.89 7.29 -11.93
C ALA A 102 2.12 7.23 -12.86
N PRO A 103 3.21 6.48 -12.55
CA PRO A 103 4.29 6.27 -13.50
C PRO A 103 3.85 5.54 -14.78
N ILE A 104 2.95 4.56 -14.69
CA ILE A 104 2.44 3.86 -15.88
C ILE A 104 1.69 4.83 -16.79
N VAL A 105 0.85 5.71 -16.22
CA VAL A 105 0.18 6.77 -16.99
C VAL A 105 1.20 7.67 -17.67
N ALA A 106 2.25 8.11 -16.96
CA ALA A 106 3.31 8.93 -17.54
C ALA A 106 4.07 8.20 -18.67
N MET A 107 4.37 6.91 -18.48
CA MET A 107 5.02 6.07 -19.50
C MET A 107 4.15 5.90 -20.76
N MET A 108 2.85 5.67 -20.59
CA MET A 108 1.92 5.48 -21.71
C MET A 108 1.55 6.78 -22.42
N SER A 109 1.81 7.94 -21.81
CA SER A 109 1.65 9.27 -22.44
C SER A 109 2.80 9.61 -23.39
N VAL A 110 3.95 8.93 -23.30
CA VAL A 110 5.07 9.12 -24.23
C VAL A 110 4.64 8.71 -25.65
N ALA A 111 5.07 9.48 -26.65
CA ALA A 111 4.65 9.31 -28.06
C ALA A 111 4.79 7.87 -28.59
N LYS A 112 5.82 7.14 -28.16
CA LYS A 112 6.06 5.73 -28.51
C LYS A 112 4.94 4.79 -28.04
N TRP A 113 4.38 5.02 -26.86
CA TRP A 113 3.45 4.11 -26.19
C TRP A 113 2.00 4.59 -26.19
N LYS A 114 1.75 5.81 -26.66
CA LYS A 114 0.40 6.37 -26.77
C LYS A 114 -0.53 5.44 -27.56
N CYS A 115 -1.76 5.26 -27.08
CA CYS A 115 -2.75 4.50 -27.83
C CYS A 115 -3.10 5.21 -29.15
N PRO A 116 -3.26 4.45 -30.25
CA PRO A 116 -3.76 5.01 -31.50
C PRO A 116 -5.22 5.46 -31.34
N SER A 117 -5.74 6.24 -32.30
CA SER A 117 -7.16 6.64 -32.29
C SER A 117 -8.09 5.42 -32.37
N ASP A 118 -9.29 5.55 -31.81
CA ASP A 118 -10.29 4.49 -31.78
C ASP A 118 -10.63 3.93 -33.18
N GLU A 119 -10.53 4.76 -34.23
CA GLU A 119 -10.73 4.34 -35.62
C GLU A 119 -9.63 3.39 -36.12
N ILE A 120 -8.37 3.68 -35.81
CA ILE A 120 -7.24 2.82 -36.18
C ILE A 120 -7.32 1.52 -35.39
N LEU A 121 -7.68 1.61 -34.11
CA LEU A 121 -7.87 0.43 -33.28
C LEU A 121 -8.99 -0.45 -33.86
N ALA A 122 -10.13 0.14 -34.25
CA ALA A 122 -11.25 -0.56 -34.85
C ALA A 122 -10.91 -1.27 -36.18
N ASN A 123 -10.03 -0.69 -37.00
CA ASN A 123 -9.62 -1.25 -38.28
C ASN A 123 -8.45 -2.25 -38.19
N ALA A 124 -7.75 -2.31 -37.05
CA ALA A 124 -6.61 -3.21 -36.85
C ALA A 124 -7.03 -4.68 -36.75
N THR A 125 -6.19 -5.58 -37.29
CA THR A 125 -6.42 -7.02 -37.20
C THR A 125 -6.30 -7.50 -35.74
N VAL A 126 -6.88 -8.67 -35.44
CA VAL A 126 -6.82 -9.25 -34.09
C VAL A 126 -5.36 -9.47 -33.64
N ALA A 127 -4.49 -9.89 -34.57
CA ALA A 127 -3.07 -10.10 -34.28
C ALA A 127 -2.33 -8.79 -33.97
N ASP A 128 -2.63 -7.73 -34.72
CA ASP A 128 -2.03 -6.41 -34.47
C ASP A 128 -2.48 -5.85 -33.12
N ARG A 129 -3.76 -6.01 -32.78
CA ARG A 129 -4.26 -5.60 -31.45
C ARG A 129 -3.57 -6.35 -30.34
N GLU A 130 -3.40 -7.66 -30.49
CA GLU A 130 -2.73 -8.50 -29.51
C GLU A 130 -1.30 -8.03 -29.25
N GLU A 131 -0.51 -7.79 -30.31
CA GLU A 131 0.86 -7.31 -30.16
C GLU A 131 0.92 -5.87 -29.61
N MET A 132 -0.05 -5.01 -29.94
CA MET A 132 -0.12 -3.64 -29.43
C MET A 132 -0.26 -3.59 -27.91
N TRP A 133 -1.16 -4.37 -27.31
CA TRP A 133 -1.31 -4.35 -25.85
C TRP A 133 -0.23 -5.17 -25.16
N GLN A 134 0.23 -6.29 -25.75
CA GLN A 134 1.29 -7.10 -25.18
C GLN A 134 2.62 -6.35 -25.12
N SER A 135 3.00 -5.60 -26.15
CA SER A 135 4.24 -4.81 -26.14
C SER A 135 4.26 -3.77 -25.01
N ARG A 136 3.14 -3.07 -24.77
CA ARG A 136 2.99 -2.14 -23.64
C ARG A 136 3.04 -2.86 -22.29
N MET A 137 2.43 -4.03 -22.20
CA MET A 137 2.48 -4.85 -21.00
C MET A 137 3.91 -5.30 -20.70
N ARG A 138 4.66 -5.80 -21.71
CA ARG A 138 6.06 -6.22 -21.58
C ARG A 138 6.95 -5.07 -21.06
N GLU A 139 6.68 -3.85 -21.49
CA GLU A 139 7.38 -2.65 -21.01
C GLU A 139 7.08 -2.35 -19.54
N ILE A 140 5.80 -2.42 -19.12
CA ILE A 140 5.42 -2.27 -17.71
C ILE A 140 6.09 -3.34 -16.86
N GLN A 141 6.06 -4.60 -17.32
CA GLN A 141 6.63 -5.74 -16.63
C GLN A 141 8.14 -5.60 -16.40
N GLY A 142 8.91 -5.23 -17.42
CA GLY A 142 10.37 -5.19 -17.32
C GLY A 142 10.83 -4.05 -16.40
N ASN A 143 10.26 -2.86 -16.57
CA ASN A 143 10.57 -1.72 -15.71
C ASN A 143 10.18 -1.97 -14.25
N LEU A 144 9.04 -2.63 -14.01
CA LEU A 144 8.62 -3.03 -12.67
C LEU A 144 9.61 -4.04 -12.05
N VAL A 145 10.02 -5.08 -12.78
CA VAL A 145 10.96 -6.10 -12.28
C VAL A 145 12.28 -5.46 -11.84
N VAL A 146 12.86 -4.56 -12.65
CA VAL A 146 14.13 -3.91 -12.33
C VAL A 146 13.99 -2.93 -11.17
N ALA A 147 12.89 -2.17 -11.10
CA ALA A 147 12.61 -1.29 -9.96
C ALA A 147 12.43 -2.08 -8.65
N SER A 148 11.67 -3.18 -8.68
CA SER A 148 11.45 -4.05 -7.52
C SER A 148 12.69 -4.83 -7.09
N LEU A 149 13.63 -5.11 -8.00
CA LEU A 149 14.96 -5.61 -7.63
C LEU A 149 15.68 -4.62 -6.71
N THR A 150 15.53 -3.32 -6.96
CA THR A 150 16.07 -2.27 -6.08
C THR A 150 15.39 -2.31 -4.71
N GLN A 151 14.07 -2.52 -4.63
CA GLN A 151 13.36 -2.72 -3.35
C GLN A 151 13.89 -3.91 -2.56
N LEU A 152 14.09 -5.05 -3.25
CA LEU A 152 14.64 -6.25 -2.65
C LEU A 152 16.04 -5.98 -2.06
N ILE A 153 16.91 -5.30 -2.81
CA ILE A 153 18.25 -4.92 -2.36
C ILE A 153 18.18 -3.97 -1.16
N LEU A 154 17.31 -2.96 -1.20
CA LEU A 154 17.13 -2.01 -0.09
C LEU A 154 16.65 -2.69 1.19
N GLY A 155 15.73 -3.64 1.08
CA GLY A 155 15.28 -4.47 2.20
C GLY A 155 16.41 -5.35 2.74
N CYS A 156 17.14 -6.05 1.87
CA CYS A 156 18.24 -6.93 2.24
C CYS A 156 19.42 -6.20 2.92
N THR A 157 19.73 -4.99 2.45
CA THR A 157 20.87 -4.17 2.94
C THR A 157 20.52 -3.29 4.13
N GLY A 158 19.23 -3.10 4.44
CA GLY A 158 18.79 -2.25 5.54
C GLY A 158 19.13 -0.75 5.36
N ILE A 159 19.53 -0.34 4.16
CA ILE A 159 19.79 1.08 3.79
C ILE A 159 18.54 1.93 4.01
N LEU A 160 17.36 1.32 4.01
CA LEU A 160 16.10 1.97 4.32
C LEU A 160 16.13 2.75 5.64
N GLY A 161 16.79 2.23 6.67
CA GLY A 161 16.91 2.92 7.96
C GLY A 161 17.71 4.23 7.89
N PHE A 162 18.56 4.40 6.89
CA PHE A 162 19.26 5.64 6.57
C PHE A 162 18.36 6.56 5.73
N LEU A 163 17.67 6.04 4.71
CA LEU A 163 16.78 6.83 3.84
C LEU A 163 15.62 7.49 4.60
N ILE A 164 14.99 6.77 5.55
CA ILE A 164 13.88 7.28 6.38
C ILE A 164 14.34 8.46 7.27
N GLN A 165 15.64 8.70 7.46
CA GLN A 165 16.11 9.86 8.21
C GLN A 165 15.92 11.18 7.46
N PHE A 166 15.92 11.15 6.13
CA PHE A 166 15.77 12.33 5.27
C PHE A 166 14.33 12.58 4.82
N ILE A 167 13.47 11.57 4.97
CA ILE A 167 12.07 11.59 4.55
C ILE A 167 11.21 11.94 5.77
N GLY A 168 10.84 13.21 5.88
CA GLY A 168 9.99 13.72 6.96
C GLY A 168 8.49 13.64 6.63
N PRO A 169 7.60 13.86 7.61
CA PRO A 169 6.16 13.94 7.38
C PRO A 169 5.75 14.97 6.31
N LEU A 170 6.51 16.07 6.19
CA LEU A 170 6.36 17.11 5.17
C LEU A 170 6.63 16.62 3.74
N THR A 171 7.43 15.58 3.57
CA THR A 171 7.65 14.91 2.28
C THR A 171 6.58 13.87 2.00
N ILE A 172 6.23 13.08 3.03
CA ILE A 172 5.33 11.93 2.89
C ILE A 172 3.90 12.39 2.59
N ALA A 173 3.42 13.43 3.28
CA ALA A 173 2.06 13.91 3.15
C ALA A 173 1.72 14.36 1.70
N PRO A 174 2.50 15.24 1.03
CA PRO A 174 2.28 15.54 -0.38
C PRO A 174 2.40 14.33 -1.30
N THR A 175 3.41 13.47 -1.08
CA THR A 175 3.63 12.27 -1.90
C THR A 175 2.39 11.37 -1.93
N ILE A 176 1.87 11.00 -0.76
CA ILE A 176 0.69 10.12 -0.64
C ILE A 176 -0.58 10.82 -1.12
N SER A 177 -0.74 12.12 -0.79
CA SER A 177 -1.92 12.88 -1.21
C SER A 177 -2.02 12.94 -2.75
N LEU A 178 -0.89 13.10 -3.42
CA LEU A 178 -0.82 13.19 -4.87
C LEU A 178 -1.06 11.86 -5.60
N ILE A 179 -0.85 10.72 -4.95
CA ILE A 179 -1.27 9.42 -5.51
C ILE A 179 -2.78 9.45 -5.76
N GLY A 180 -3.57 9.89 -4.78
CA GLY A 180 -5.02 9.99 -4.92
C GLY A 180 -5.44 11.11 -5.89
N LEU A 181 -4.88 12.31 -5.74
CA LEU A 181 -5.32 13.48 -6.52
C LEU A 181 -4.97 13.39 -8.01
N SER A 182 -3.79 12.84 -8.36
CA SER A 182 -3.32 12.77 -9.74
C SER A 182 -4.12 11.82 -10.64
N LEU A 183 -4.86 10.87 -10.05
CA LEU A 183 -5.64 9.87 -10.79
C LEU A 183 -7.05 10.36 -11.17
N THR A 184 -7.33 11.65 -11.03
CA THR A 184 -8.63 12.24 -11.38
C THR A 184 -8.98 12.01 -12.86
N GLY A 185 -8.01 12.11 -13.78
CA GLY A 185 -8.22 11.82 -15.19
C GLY A 185 -8.69 10.38 -15.45
N VAL A 186 -8.13 9.41 -14.71
CA VAL A 186 -8.53 8.00 -14.77
C VAL A 186 -9.96 7.83 -14.28
N VAL A 187 -10.30 8.41 -13.12
CA VAL A 187 -11.66 8.37 -12.55
C VAL A 187 -12.67 8.95 -13.55
N VAL A 188 -12.39 10.13 -14.10
CA VAL A 188 -13.25 10.78 -15.10
C VAL A 188 -13.43 9.89 -16.33
N GLY A 189 -12.40 9.16 -16.75
CA GLY A 189 -12.47 8.18 -17.83
C GLY A 189 -13.56 7.12 -17.65
N PHE A 190 -13.75 6.64 -16.43
CA PHE A 190 -14.81 5.67 -16.08
C PHE A 190 -16.15 6.35 -15.79
N THR A 191 -16.16 7.48 -15.08
CA THR A 191 -17.42 8.14 -14.68
C THR A 191 -18.14 8.80 -15.86
N ARG A 192 -17.39 9.31 -16.86
CA ARG A 192 -17.96 9.95 -18.06
C ARG A 192 -18.79 9.00 -18.92
N ILE A 193 -18.63 7.68 -18.77
CA ILE A 193 -19.45 6.68 -19.46
C ILE A 193 -20.92 6.85 -19.07
N HIS A 194 -21.18 7.03 -17.77
CA HIS A 194 -22.51 7.34 -17.25
C HIS A 194 -22.43 7.97 -15.84
N TRP A 195 -22.56 9.30 -15.77
CA TRP A 195 -22.49 10.04 -14.50
C TRP A 195 -23.56 9.62 -13.48
N GLY A 196 -24.81 9.38 -13.90
CA GLY A 196 -25.89 9.00 -12.97
C GLY A 196 -25.58 7.73 -12.15
N ILE A 197 -25.18 6.64 -12.83
CA ILE A 197 -24.77 5.38 -12.19
C ILE A 197 -23.53 5.58 -11.30
N SER A 198 -22.55 6.35 -11.78
CA SER A 198 -21.33 6.65 -11.01
C SER A 198 -21.64 7.42 -9.73
N CYS A 199 -22.49 8.45 -9.82
CA CYS A 199 -22.94 9.24 -8.67
C CYS A 199 -23.75 8.39 -7.68
N LEU A 200 -24.57 7.44 -8.16
CA LEU A 200 -25.26 6.49 -7.29
C LEU A 200 -24.24 5.63 -6.51
N GLY A 201 -23.23 5.09 -7.19
CA GLY A 201 -22.16 4.32 -6.54
C GLY A 201 -21.37 5.15 -5.52
N MET A 202 -21.03 6.39 -5.85
CA MET A 202 -20.39 7.33 -4.91
C MET A 202 -21.27 7.60 -3.69
N ALA A 203 -22.55 7.93 -3.91
CA ALA A 203 -23.50 8.25 -2.86
C ALA A 203 -23.72 7.06 -1.92
N LEU A 204 -23.86 5.84 -2.45
CA LEU A 204 -23.99 4.63 -1.65
C LEU A 204 -22.72 4.33 -0.85
N THR A 205 -21.55 4.44 -1.46
CA THR A 205 -20.27 4.24 -0.75
C THR A 205 -20.12 5.23 0.41
N LEU A 206 -20.44 6.51 0.18
CA LEU A 206 -20.42 7.56 1.22
C LEU A 206 -21.49 7.34 2.29
N LEU A 207 -22.71 6.94 1.89
CA LEU A 207 -23.80 6.59 2.81
C LEU A 207 -23.37 5.47 3.77
N PHE A 208 -22.80 4.38 3.22
CA PHE A 208 -22.35 3.24 4.01
C PHE A 208 -21.17 3.59 4.92
N THR A 209 -20.23 4.39 4.44
CA THR A 209 -19.02 4.74 5.21
C THR A 209 -19.32 5.77 6.31
N LEU A 210 -20.02 6.86 5.99
CA LEU A 210 -20.17 8.02 6.88
C LEU A 210 -21.41 7.95 7.77
N TYR A 211 -22.55 7.51 7.21
CA TYR A 211 -23.84 7.56 7.93
C TYR A 211 -24.19 6.22 8.56
N LEU A 212 -24.01 5.11 7.82
CA LEU A 212 -24.38 3.77 8.29
C LEU A 212 -23.19 3.00 8.89
N GLY A 213 -21.98 3.56 8.89
CA GLY A 213 -20.77 2.86 9.34
C GLY A 213 -20.79 2.43 10.81
N LYS A 214 -21.58 3.11 11.66
CA LYS A 214 -21.76 2.74 13.08
C LYS A 214 -22.99 1.85 13.33
N VAL A 215 -23.84 1.64 12.32
CA VAL A 215 -25.07 0.86 12.44
C VAL A 215 -24.74 -0.62 12.40
N LYS A 216 -25.09 -1.34 13.48
CA LYS A 216 -24.94 -2.80 13.55
C LYS A 216 -26.19 -3.45 12.98
N VAL A 217 -26.02 -4.24 11.93
CA VAL A 217 -27.10 -4.95 11.24
C VAL A 217 -27.37 -6.27 11.97
N PRO A 218 -28.64 -6.59 12.29
CA PRO A 218 -28.98 -7.89 12.86
C PRO A 218 -28.81 -8.98 11.80
N VAL A 219 -27.83 -9.86 11.96
CA VAL A 219 -27.61 -11.02 11.07
C VAL A 219 -27.93 -12.33 11.80
N PRO A 220 -28.52 -13.32 11.12
CA PRO A 220 -28.77 -14.62 11.72
C PRO A 220 -27.45 -15.36 11.95
N GLY A 221 -27.13 -15.59 13.22
CA GLY A 221 -25.99 -16.36 13.67
C GLY A 221 -26.39 -17.77 14.13
N TRP A 222 -25.55 -18.75 13.80
CA TRP A 222 -25.74 -20.12 14.25
C TRP A 222 -24.76 -20.47 15.38
N SER A 223 -25.27 -20.91 16.53
CA SER A 223 -24.44 -21.41 17.64
C SER A 223 -24.93 -22.78 18.11
N ARG A 224 -24.00 -23.72 18.35
CA ARG A 224 -24.32 -25.07 18.86
C ARG A 224 -25.17 -25.06 20.14
N LYS A 225 -25.05 -24.02 20.96
CA LYS A 225 -25.81 -23.89 22.22
C LYS A 225 -27.17 -23.20 22.07
N ARG A 226 -27.34 -22.30 21.09
CA ARG A 226 -28.56 -21.46 20.94
C ARG A 226 -29.25 -21.57 19.57
N ARG A 227 -28.92 -22.60 18.76
CA ARG A 227 -29.39 -22.77 17.36
C ARG A 227 -29.26 -21.45 16.60
N CYS A 228 -30.36 -20.89 16.08
CA CYS A 228 -30.41 -19.63 15.36
C CYS A 228 -30.68 -18.47 16.33
N HIS A 229 -29.79 -17.49 16.37
CA HIS A 229 -29.92 -16.28 17.17
C HIS A 229 -29.42 -15.07 16.38
N ILE A 230 -29.94 -13.88 16.68
CA ILE A 230 -29.58 -12.66 15.95
C ILE A 230 -28.32 -12.06 16.60
N ILE A 231 -27.29 -11.82 15.79
CA ILE A 231 -26.03 -11.19 16.21
C ILE A 231 -25.93 -9.81 15.57
N PRO A 232 -25.58 -8.75 16.32
CA PRO A 232 -25.32 -7.44 15.74
C PRO A 232 -23.96 -7.44 15.01
N TYR A 233 -23.97 -7.24 13.69
CA TYR A 233 -22.77 -7.28 12.84
C TYR A 233 -22.50 -5.93 12.14
N PRO A 234 -21.26 -5.39 12.17
CA PRO A 234 -20.93 -4.09 11.58
C PRO A 234 -20.72 -4.18 10.06
N LEU A 235 -21.77 -4.57 9.32
CA LEU A 235 -21.71 -4.85 7.88
C LEU A 235 -21.18 -3.67 7.06
N PHE A 236 -21.75 -2.47 7.26
CA PHE A 236 -21.40 -1.26 6.50
C PHE A 236 -19.99 -0.74 6.80
N GLN A 237 -19.46 -1.03 7.99
CA GLN A 237 -18.12 -0.62 8.38
C GLN A 237 -17.04 -1.49 7.70
N LEU A 238 -17.33 -2.77 7.51
CA LEU A 238 -16.40 -3.75 6.97
C LEU A 238 -16.45 -3.84 5.44
N PHE A 239 -17.66 -3.73 4.85
CA PHE A 239 -17.86 -3.94 3.41
C PHE A 239 -18.53 -2.77 2.66
N PRO A 240 -18.23 -1.48 2.97
CA PRO A 240 -18.94 -0.37 2.35
C PRO A 240 -18.79 -0.36 0.82
N VAL A 241 -17.57 -0.53 0.33
CA VAL A 241 -17.26 -0.47 -1.12
C VAL A 241 -17.91 -1.62 -1.87
N ILE A 242 -17.77 -2.87 -1.41
CA ILE A 242 -18.35 -4.03 -2.08
C ILE A 242 -19.87 -4.00 -2.06
N LEU A 243 -20.47 -3.61 -0.93
CA LEU A 243 -21.92 -3.48 -0.86
C LEU A 243 -22.43 -2.41 -1.84
N SER A 244 -21.70 -1.30 -1.97
CA SER A 244 -21.99 -0.28 -2.98
C SER A 244 -21.89 -0.85 -4.39
N ILE A 245 -20.82 -1.57 -4.72
CA ILE A 245 -20.66 -2.22 -6.05
C ILE A 245 -21.83 -3.15 -6.32
N CYS A 246 -22.19 -4.03 -5.38
CA CYS A 246 -23.28 -4.99 -5.56
C CYS A 246 -24.64 -4.31 -5.79
N ILE A 247 -24.97 -3.26 -5.04
CA ILE A 247 -26.25 -2.56 -5.17
C ILE A 247 -26.30 -1.76 -6.47
N THR A 248 -25.23 -1.02 -6.81
CA THR A 248 -25.18 -0.29 -8.08
C THR A 248 -25.15 -1.24 -9.27
N TRP A 249 -24.48 -2.39 -9.16
CA TRP A 249 -24.47 -3.43 -10.18
C TRP A 249 -25.85 -4.05 -10.38
N LEU A 250 -26.58 -4.34 -9.30
CA LEU A 250 -27.99 -4.77 -9.36
C LEU A 250 -28.87 -3.71 -10.02
N PHE A 251 -28.65 -2.43 -9.72
CA PHE A 251 -29.36 -1.33 -10.37
C PHE A 251 -29.07 -1.28 -11.88
N CYS A 252 -27.80 -1.42 -12.28
CA CYS A 252 -27.42 -1.55 -13.69
C CYS A 252 -28.08 -2.76 -14.36
N HIS A 253 -28.22 -3.89 -13.65
CA HIS A 253 -28.91 -5.06 -14.17
C HIS A 253 -30.40 -4.78 -14.42
N ILE A 254 -31.08 -4.12 -13.48
CA ILE A 254 -32.47 -3.69 -13.66
C ILE A 254 -32.59 -2.78 -14.90
N LEU A 255 -31.73 -1.77 -15.03
CA LEU A 255 -31.71 -0.87 -16.20
C LEU A 255 -31.39 -1.58 -17.53
N THR A 256 -30.62 -2.67 -17.47
CA THR A 256 -30.30 -3.53 -18.62
C THR A 256 -31.54 -4.29 -19.07
N VAL A 257 -32.26 -4.91 -18.12
CA VAL A 257 -33.46 -5.72 -18.40
C VAL A 257 -34.66 -4.87 -18.81
N THR A 258 -34.75 -3.63 -18.34
CA THR A 258 -35.80 -2.69 -18.74
C THR A 258 -35.48 -1.92 -20.03
N ASP A 259 -34.37 -2.23 -20.70
CA ASP A 259 -33.90 -1.59 -21.94
C ASP A 259 -33.80 -0.05 -21.88
N VAL A 260 -33.57 0.50 -20.67
CA VAL A 260 -33.32 1.94 -20.48
C VAL A 260 -31.93 2.31 -21.00
N LEU A 261 -30.97 1.39 -20.91
CA LEU A 261 -29.61 1.59 -21.42
C LEU A 261 -29.54 1.23 -22.92
N PRO A 262 -28.82 2.02 -23.74
CA PRO A 262 -28.79 1.82 -25.18
C PRO A 262 -28.19 0.46 -25.56
N ASN A 263 -28.82 -0.21 -26.53
CA ASN A 263 -28.37 -1.49 -27.09
C ASN A 263 -27.27 -1.35 -28.14
N ASN A 264 -27.00 -0.13 -28.61
CA ASN A 264 -25.97 0.11 -29.63
C ASN A 264 -24.58 0.18 -29.00
N ALA A 265 -23.70 -0.75 -29.37
CA ALA A 265 -22.33 -0.86 -28.88
C ALA A 265 -21.44 0.37 -29.19
N THR A 266 -21.84 1.23 -30.13
CA THR A 266 -21.10 2.46 -30.46
C THR A 266 -21.30 3.56 -29.43
N LEU A 267 -22.38 3.51 -28.63
CA LEU A 267 -22.65 4.53 -27.62
C LEU A 267 -21.88 4.21 -26.33
N PRO A 268 -21.20 5.19 -25.69
CA PRO A 268 -20.45 4.95 -24.47
C PRO A 268 -21.28 4.28 -23.36
N ALA A 269 -22.54 4.71 -23.21
CA ALA A 269 -23.47 4.18 -22.21
C ALA A 269 -23.80 2.68 -22.38
N TYR A 270 -23.48 2.05 -23.52
CA TYR A 270 -23.55 0.60 -23.67
C TYR A 270 -22.65 -0.14 -22.67
N LYS A 271 -21.49 0.43 -22.34
CA LYS A 271 -20.56 -0.13 -21.33
C LYS A 271 -21.11 -0.10 -19.90
N ALA A 272 -22.26 0.56 -19.67
CA ALA A 272 -22.98 0.52 -18.41
C ALA A 272 -23.89 -0.71 -18.26
N ARG A 273 -24.13 -1.46 -19.35
CA ARG A 273 -24.98 -2.65 -19.33
C ARG A 273 -24.26 -3.85 -18.73
N THR A 274 -25.02 -4.71 -18.07
CA THR A 274 -24.49 -5.92 -17.40
C THR A 274 -24.31 -7.11 -18.35
N ASP A 275 -25.02 -7.11 -19.48
CA ASP A 275 -24.95 -8.15 -20.52
C ASP A 275 -23.86 -7.90 -21.56
N ALA A 276 -23.26 -6.71 -21.59
CA ALA A 276 -22.25 -6.30 -22.58
C ALA A 276 -21.01 -7.21 -22.64
N ARG A 277 -20.68 -7.91 -21.55
CA ARG A 277 -19.49 -8.75 -21.41
C ARG A 277 -19.80 -10.23 -21.15
N LEU A 278 -21.06 -10.65 -21.34
CA LEU A 278 -21.49 -12.02 -21.00
C LEU A 278 -20.74 -13.10 -21.79
N GLY A 279 -20.31 -12.79 -23.01
CA GLY A 279 -19.53 -13.69 -23.86
C GLY A 279 -18.18 -14.11 -23.25
N VAL A 280 -17.58 -13.26 -22.40
CA VAL A 280 -16.33 -13.60 -21.69
C VAL A 280 -16.55 -14.70 -20.68
N LEU A 281 -17.69 -14.68 -19.98
CA LEU A 281 -18.01 -15.72 -19.00
C LEU A 281 -18.14 -17.09 -19.66
N GLN A 282 -18.65 -17.16 -20.88
CA GLN A 282 -18.77 -18.42 -21.62
C GLN A 282 -17.39 -18.91 -22.10
N ARG A 283 -16.58 -18.01 -22.68
CA ARG A 283 -15.27 -18.34 -23.28
C ARG A 283 -14.14 -18.55 -22.27
N ALA A 284 -14.25 -17.99 -21.06
CA ALA A 284 -13.18 -18.10 -20.05
C ALA A 284 -12.99 -19.56 -19.61
N PRO A 285 -11.73 -20.05 -19.48
CA PRO A 285 -11.47 -21.38 -18.93
C PRO A 285 -11.87 -21.46 -17.45
N TRP A 286 -12.16 -22.66 -16.96
CA TRP A 286 -12.47 -22.89 -15.55
C TRP A 286 -11.26 -22.66 -14.65
N PHE A 287 -10.10 -23.13 -15.07
CA PHE A 287 -8.84 -23.01 -14.35
C PHE A 287 -7.80 -22.36 -15.26
N THR A 288 -7.17 -21.31 -14.77
CA THR A 288 -6.05 -20.62 -15.40
C THR A 288 -4.92 -20.55 -14.41
N TRP A 289 -3.75 -21.07 -14.77
CA TRP A 289 -2.57 -20.93 -13.94
C TRP A 289 -1.71 -19.77 -14.45
N PRO A 290 -1.53 -18.69 -13.67
CA PRO A 290 -0.60 -17.63 -14.03
C PRO A 290 0.84 -18.16 -14.04
N TYR A 291 1.57 -17.94 -15.13
CA TYR A 291 2.97 -18.34 -15.27
C TYR A 291 3.86 -17.16 -15.68
N PRO A 292 5.16 -17.18 -15.35
CA PRO A 292 6.09 -16.13 -15.77
C PRO A 292 6.12 -15.98 -17.29
N PHE A 293 6.21 -14.74 -17.78
CA PHE A 293 6.30 -14.39 -19.19
C PHE A 293 5.04 -14.72 -20.03
N MET A 294 3.86 -14.83 -19.38
CA MET A 294 2.58 -15.12 -20.05
C MET A 294 2.16 -14.08 -21.10
N PHE A 295 2.73 -12.88 -21.06
CA PHE A 295 2.49 -11.80 -22.03
C PHE A 295 3.71 -11.51 -22.92
N GLY A 296 4.72 -12.39 -22.89
CA GLY A 296 5.99 -12.26 -23.61
C GLY A 296 7.15 -11.84 -22.72
N THR A 297 8.31 -11.62 -23.35
CA THR A 297 9.57 -11.27 -22.68
C THR A 297 9.57 -9.79 -22.26
N PRO A 298 9.91 -9.44 -21.01
CA PRO A 298 9.85 -8.08 -20.53
C PRO A 298 10.87 -7.17 -21.23
N THR A 299 10.49 -5.92 -21.45
CA THR A 299 11.36 -4.87 -22.00
C THR A 299 11.55 -3.75 -21.00
N VAL A 300 12.67 -3.04 -21.08
CA VAL A 300 13.06 -2.01 -20.11
C VAL A 300 13.43 -0.75 -20.87
N SER A 301 13.00 0.40 -20.35
CA SER A 301 13.45 1.73 -20.78
C SER A 301 14.00 2.49 -19.58
N ALA A 302 14.93 3.42 -19.83
CA ALA A 302 15.51 4.22 -18.75
C ALA A 302 14.42 5.03 -18.03
N GLY A 303 13.52 5.67 -18.79
CA GLY A 303 12.43 6.46 -18.22
C GLY A 303 11.44 5.62 -17.41
N GLY A 304 11.04 4.45 -17.94
CA GLY A 304 10.15 3.54 -17.24
C GLY A 304 10.75 3.03 -15.93
N PHE A 305 12.03 2.63 -15.92
CA PHE A 305 12.72 2.17 -14.72
C PHE A 305 12.72 3.24 -13.63
N VAL A 306 13.08 4.48 -13.97
CA VAL A 306 13.17 5.56 -12.99
C VAL A 306 11.78 5.93 -12.43
N GLY A 307 10.75 5.97 -13.28
CA GLY A 307 9.36 6.17 -12.83
C GLY A 307 8.89 5.07 -11.88
N MET A 308 9.12 3.80 -12.23
CA MET A 308 8.76 2.66 -11.39
C MET A 308 9.57 2.62 -10.08
N LEU A 309 10.82 3.09 -10.08
CA LEU A 309 11.65 3.22 -8.89
C LEU A 309 11.05 4.26 -7.91
N ALA A 310 10.53 5.38 -8.43
CA ALA A 310 9.85 6.38 -7.60
C ALA A 310 8.58 5.80 -6.93
N ALA A 311 7.75 5.06 -7.69
CA ALA A 311 6.60 4.35 -7.12
C ALA A 311 7.01 3.33 -6.07
N THR A 312 8.08 2.57 -6.34
CA THR A 312 8.64 1.59 -5.41
C THR A 312 9.05 2.23 -4.09
N ILE A 313 9.76 3.36 -4.11
CA ILE A 313 10.15 4.08 -2.88
C ILE A 313 8.92 4.55 -2.11
N SER A 314 7.90 5.06 -2.80
CA SER A 314 6.65 5.46 -2.14
C SER A 314 5.91 4.27 -1.53
N SER A 315 5.86 3.13 -2.21
CA SER A 315 5.28 1.88 -1.70
C SER A 315 5.98 1.44 -0.43
N ILE A 316 7.31 1.54 -0.36
CA ILE A 316 8.07 1.24 0.86
C ILE A 316 7.65 2.15 2.02
N ILE A 317 7.50 3.45 1.78
CA ILE A 317 7.10 4.42 2.82
C ILE A 317 5.69 4.09 3.35
N GLU A 318 4.76 3.80 2.45
CA GLU A 318 3.40 3.37 2.78
C GLU A 318 3.41 2.08 3.63
N SER A 319 4.10 1.05 3.16
CA SER A 319 4.20 -0.25 3.85
C SER A 319 4.84 -0.15 5.23
N VAL A 320 5.86 0.69 5.43
CA VAL A 320 6.44 0.91 6.76
C VAL A 320 5.39 1.48 7.71
N GLY A 321 4.62 2.48 7.28
CA GLY A 321 3.52 3.04 8.07
C GLY A 321 2.44 2.02 8.42
N ASP A 322 2.15 1.12 7.48
CA ASP A 322 1.20 0.02 7.65
C ASP A 322 1.69 -1.04 8.64
N TYR A 323 2.98 -1.39 8.64
CA TYR A 323 3.54 -2.34 9.59
C TYR A 323 3.39 -1.86 11.04
N TYR A 324 3.70 -0.59 11.30
CA TYR A 324 3.51 0.02 12.62
C TYR A 324 2.02 0.12 13.00
N SER A 325 1.18 0.58 12.06
CA SER A 325 -0.26 0.69 12.29
C SER A 325 -0.90 -0.67 12.59
N CYS A 326 -0.50 -1.71 11.87
CA CYS A 326 -0.97 -3.07 12.09
C CYS A 326 -0.51 -3.62 13.43
N ALA A 327 0.78 -3.46 13.80
CA ALA A 327 1.27 -3.92 15.08
C ALA A 327 0.48 -3.30 16.25
N ARG A 328 0.28 -1.98 16.20
CA ARG A 328 -0.48 -1.24 17.21
C ARG A 328 -1.93 -1.71 17.32
N ILE A 329 -2.66 -1.78 16.20
CA ILE A 329 -4.07 -2.18 16.20
C ILE A 329 -4.24 -3.64 16.64
N SER A 330 -3.23 -4.47 16.38
CA SER A 330 -3.20 -5.88 16.75
C SER A 330 -2.75 -6.13 18.20
N GLY A 331 -2.37 -5.09 18.95
CA GLY A 331 -1.80 -5.23 20.29
C GLY A 331 -0.42 -5.91 20.32
N ALA A 332 0.29 -5.94 19.19
CA ALA A 332 1.63 -6.50 19.06
C ALA A 332 2.70 -5.45 19.40
N PRO A 333 3.89 -5.88 19.89
CA PRO A 333 5.02 -4.97 20.03
C PRO A 333 5.42 -4.39 18.66
N PRO A 334 6.02 -3.19 18.60
CA PRO A 334 6.42 -2.61 17.34
C PRO A 334 7.40 -3.52 16.60
N PRO A 335 7.33 -3.57 15.26
CA PRO A 335 8.20 -4.41 14.48
C PRO A 335 9.66 -3.94 14.62
N PRO A 336 10.59 -4.82 14.99
CA PRO A 336 12.01 -4.47 15.04
C PRO A 336 12.54 -4.22 13.63
N THR A 337 13.65 -3.49 13.52
CA THR A 337 14.23 -3.09 12.22
C THR A 337 14.49 -4.25 11.28
N HIS A 338 14.86 -5.43 11.81
CA HIS A 338 15.08 -6.60 10.98
C HIS A 338 13.78 -7.17 10.38
N ALA A 339 12.66 -7.07 11.10
CA ALA A 339 11.36 -7.51 10.61
C ALA A 339 10.83 -6.57 9.54
N ILE A 340 11.07 -5.25 9.68
CA ILE A 340 10.73 -4.24 8.67
C ILE A 340 11.54 -4.49 7.39
N ASN A 341 12.87 -4.58 7.51
CA ASN A 341 13.77 -4.85 6.38
C ASN A 341 13.39 -6.13 5.63
N ARG A 342 13.04 -7.18 6.38
CA ARG A 342 12.56 -8.44 5.81
C ARG A 342 11.20 -8.31 5.14
N GLY A 343 10.27 -7.59 5.74
CA GLY A 343 8.96 -7.29 5.14
C GLY A 343 9.11 -6.59 3.79
N ILE A 344 9.95 -5.54 3.72
CA ILE A 344 10.22 -4.81 2.48
C ILE A 344 10.95 -5.68 1.44
N ALA A 345 11.90 -6.51 1.88
CA ALA A 345 12.58 -7.45 0.97
C ALA A 345 11.58 -8.44 0.35
N MET A 346 10.67 -9.00 1.14
CA MET A 346 9.66 -9.95 0.66
C MET A 346 8.59 -9.28 -0.21
N GLU A 347 8.25 -8.03 0.06
CA GLU A 347 7.39 -7.21 -0.80
C GLU A 347 8.07 -6.90 -2.15
N GLY A 348 9.38 -6.60 -2.14
CA GLY A 348 10.18 -6.45 -3.37
C GLY A 348 10.24 -7.75 -4.18
N LEU A 349 10.45 -8.89 -3.51
CA LEU A 349 10.39 -10.21 -4.14
C LEU A 349 9.01 -10.50 -4.74
N GLY A 350 7.94 -10.20 -4.00
CA GLY A 350 6.57 -10.32 -4.47
C GLY A 350 6.30 -9.46 -5.70
N SER A 351 6.81 -8.23 -5.73
CA SER A 351 6.69 -7.32 -6.86
C SER A 351 7.49 -7.77 -8.09
N ILE A 352 8.67 -8.38 -7.91
CA ILE A 352 9.41 -9.03 -9.00
C ILE A 352 8.57 -10.15 -9.62
N VAL A 353 8.02 -11.05 -8.80
CA VAL A 353 7.18 -12.16 -9.28
C VAL A 353 5.92 -11.60 -9.96
N SER A 354 5.33 -10.54 -9.41
CA SER A 354 4.17 -9.84 -9.97
C SER A 354 4.45 -9.30 -11.38
N GLY A 355 5.61 -8.68 -11.57
CA GLY A 355 6.07 -8.21 -12.89
C GLY A 355 6.32 -9.37 -13.86
N LEU A 356 6.98 -10.44 -13.41
CA LEU A 356 7.26 -11.60 -14.26
C LEU A 356 5.98 -12.31 -14.75
N VAL A 357 5.00 -12.51 -13.87
CA VAL A 357 3.72 -13.14 -14.22
C VAL A 357 2.81 -12.18 -15.01
N GLY A 358 3.01 -10.86 -14.84
CA GLY A 358 2.30 -9.83 -15.57
C GLY A 358 1.03 -9.35 -14.90
N ALA A 359 1.06 -9.09 -13.60
CA ALA A 359 -0.07 -8.43 -12.93
C ALA A 359 -0.19 -6.95 -13.30
N GLY A 360 0.88 -6.34 -13.82
CA GLY A 360 0.89 -4.92 -14.24
C GLY A 360 1.04 -3.93 -13.08
N HIS A 361 1.35 -4.41 -11.88
CA HIS A 361 1.56 -3.59 -10.69
C HIS A 361 2.53 -4.27 -9.71
N GLY A 362 3.25 -3.46 -8.92
CA GLY A 362 3.96 -3.97 -7.75
C GLY A 362 3.00 -4.30 -6.60
N THR A 363 3.54 -4.82 -5.51
CA THR A 363 2.78 -5.20 -4.32
C THR A 363 3.02 -4.27 -3.15
N THR A 364 2.01 -4.05 -2.33
CA THR A 364 2.09 -3.26 -1.09
C THR A 364 1.15 -3.82 -0.03
N SER A 365 1.29 -3.31 1.20
CA SER A 365 0.41 -3.59 2.32
C SER A 365 -0.97 -2.95 2.12
N TYR A 366 -2.04 -3.68 2.46
CA TYR A 366 -3.39 -3.18 2.26
C TYR A 366 -3.98 -2.59 3.55
N SER A 367 -3.85 -1.26 3.68
CA SER A 367 -4.30 -0.47 4.83
C SER A 367 -5.79 -0.65 5.20
N GLY A 368 -6.65 -0.94 4.23
CA GLY A 368 -8.08 -1.23 4.47
C GLY A 368 -8.31 -2.47 5.35
N ASN A 369 -7.53 -3.53 5.14
CA ASN A 369 -7.60 -4.75 5.94
C ASN A 369 -7.02 -4.51 7.35
N ILE A 370 -5.98 -3.68 7.47
CA ILE A 370 -5.41 -3.27 8.76
C ILE A 370 -6.44 -2.50 9.59
N GLY A 371 -7.16 -1.55 8.97
CA GLY A 371 -8.26 -0.84 9.62
C GLY A 371 -9.37 -1.77 10.10
N ALA A 372 -9.68 -2.82 9.32
CA ALA A 372 -10.67 -3.83 9.68
C ALA A 372 -10.29 -4.66 10.92
N ILE A 373 -8.99 -4.83 11.24
CA ILE A 373 -8.56 -5.48 12.49
C ILE A 373 -9.09 -4.70 13.71
N GLY A 374 -9.10 -3.37 13.64
CA GLY A 374 -9.58 -2.51 14.74
C GLY A 374 -11.05 -2.74 15.07
N ILE A 375 -11.84 -3.18 14.09
CA ILE A 375 -13.28 -3.45 14.18
C ILE A 375 -13.54 -4.92 14.51
N THR A 376 -12.95 -5.84 13.74
CA THR A 376 -13.14 -7.29 13.88
C THR A 376 -12.49 -7.85 15.13
N LYS A 377 -11.45 -7.18 15.64
CA LYS A 377 -10.58 -7.66 16.71
C LYS A 377 -9.89 -8.99 16.38
N VAL A 378 -9.74 -9.34 15.10
CA VAL A 378 -9.07 -10.57 14.65
C VAL A 378 -7.77 -10.22 13.94
N ALA A 379 -6.64 -10.42 14.61
CA ALA A 379 -5.30 -10.15 14.11
C ALA A 379 -4.46 -11.42 13.82
N SER A 380 -5.04 -12.61 14.03
CA SER A 380 -4.37 -13.91 13.88
C SER A 380 -3.69 -14.09 12.52
N ARG A 381 -2.40 -14.43 12.52
CA ARG A 381 -1.63 -14.71 11.28
C ARG A 381 -2.23 -15.84 10.46
N VAL A 382 -2.76 -16.87 11.10
CA VAL A 382 -3.32 -18.04 10.41
C VAL A 382 -4.56 -17.65 9.60
N VAL A 383 -5.36 -16.70 10.10
CA VAL A 383 -6.49 -16.14 9.36
C VAL A 383 -6.02 -15.45 8.08
N PHE A 384 -4.98 -14.60 8.17
CA PHE A 384 -4.45 -13.88 7.02
C PHE A 384 -3.71 -14.78 6.03
N PHE A 385 -2.99 -15.80 6.53
CA PHE A 385 -2.42 -16.86 5.69
C PHE A 385 -3.51 -17.61 4.92
N THR A 386 -4.60 -17.99 5.60
CA THR A 386 -5.74 -18.66 4.98
C THR A 386 -6.45 -17.73 3.98
N ALA A 387 -6.52 -16.42 4.25
CA ALA A 387 -7.07 -15.44 3.31
C ALA A 387 -6.21 -15.36 2.03
N GLY A 388 -4.88 -15.40 2.17
CA GLY A 388 -3.95 -15.51 1.05
C GLY A 388 -4.19 -16.77 0.21
N LEU A 389 -4.45 -17.92 0.85
CA LEU A 389 -4.80 -19.16 0.15
C LEU A 389 -6.13 -19.03 -0.62
N ILE A 390 -7.15 -18.41 -0.01
CA ILE A 390 -8.45 -18.16 -0.67
C ILE A 390 -8.25 -17.25 -1.90
N LEU A 391 -7.51 -16.17 -1.77
CA LEU A 391 -7.22 -15.25 -2.88
C LEU A 391 -6.44 -15.93 -4.01
N LEU A 392 -5.45 -16.76 -3.67
CA LEU A 392 -4.70 -17.57 -4.62
C LEU A 392 -5.64 -18.48 -5.41
N LEU A 393 -6.53 -19.21 -4.73
CA LEU A 393 -7.51 -20.08 -5.36
C LEU A 393 -8.49 -19.30 -6.24
N CYS A 394 -8.97 -18.14 -5.78
CA CYS A 394 -9.82 -17.25 -6.60
C CYS A 394 -9.10 -16.79 -7.88
N GLY A 395 -7.79 -16.54 -7.83
CA GLY A 395 -7.00 -16.20 -9.01
C GLY A 395 -6.85 -17.36 -10.00
N VAL A 396 -6.76 -18.60 -9.51
CA VAL A 396 -6.68 -19.80 -10.37
C VAL A 396 -8.02 -20.11 -11.04
N VAL A 397 -9.15 -19.77 -10.43
CA VAL A 397 -10.48 -19.99 -11.02
C VAL A 397 -10.76 -18.89 -12.07
N GLY A 398 -10.50 -19.18 -13.34
CA GLY A 398 -10.63 -18.20 -14.45
C GLY A 398 -12.04 -17.60 -14.59
N LYS A 399 -13.08 -18.39 -14.27
CA LYS A 399 -14.47 -17.90 -14.24
C LYS A 399 -14.68 -16.80 -13.20
N PHE A 400 -13.94 -16.82 -12.09
CA PHE A 400 -14.05 -15.79 -11.06
C PHE A 400 -13.59 -14.43 -11.60
N GLY A 401 -12.44 -14.38 -12.27
CA GLY A 401 -11.97 -13.19 -12.98
C GLY A 401 -12.96 -12.71 -14.05
N ALA A 402 -13.55 -13.65 -14.82
CA ALA A 402 -14.57 -13.32 -15.82
C ALA A 402 -15.83 -12.69 -15.22
N VAL A 403 -16.36 -13.21 -14.11
CA VAL A 403 -17.52 -12.63 -13.41
C VAL A 403 -17.24 -11.19 -12.98
N LEU A 404 -16.03 -10.91 -12.50
CA LEU A 404 -15.64 -9.58 -12.05
C LEU A 404 -15.58 -8.56 -13.21
N THR A 405 -15.36 -9.00 -14.46
CA THR A 405 -15.44 -8.10 -15.64
C THR A 405 -16.84 -7.64 -15.99
N LEU A 406 -17.87 -8.34 -15.49
CA LEU A 406 -19.28 -7.98 -15.69
C LEU A 406 -19.70 -6.75 -14.87
N ILE A 407 -18.86 -6.31 -13.93
CA ILE A 407 -19.07 -5.07 -13.21
C ILE A 407 -18.94 -3.92 -14.23
N PRO A 408 -19.98 -3.10 -14.42
CA PRO A 408 -19.93 -2.03 -15.41
C PRO A 408 -18.91 -0.95 -15.03
N ASP A 409 -18.25 -0.40 -16.05
CA ASP A 409 -17.22 0.64 -15.91
C ASP A 409 -17.67 1.86 -15.07
N PRO A 410 -18.89 2.43 -15.21
CA PRO A 410 -19.32 3.54 -14.35
C PRO A 410 -19.47 3.17 -12.87
N VAL A 411 -19.74 1.89 -12.54
CA VAL A 411 -19.77 1.43 -11.14
C VAL A 411 -18.38 1.49 -10.52
N ILE A 412 -17.37 1.04 -11.29
CA ILE A 412 -15.96 1.13 -10.89
C ILE A 412 -15.54 2.60 -10.76
N GLY A 413 -15.96 3.47 -11.69
CA GLY A 413 -15.68 4.91 -11.62
C GLY A 413 -16.21 5.56 -10.33
N GLY A 414 -17.43 5.22 -9.93
CA GLY A 414 -18.03 5.74 -8.70
C GLY A 414 -17.30 5.31 -7.43
N THR A 415 -16.88 4.04 -7.33
CA THR A 415 -16.13 3.58 -6.17
C THR A 415 -14.69 4.08 -6.15
N LEU A 416 -14.05 4.20 -7.32
CA LEU A 416 -12.71 4.77 -7.48
C LEU A 416 -12.65 6.24 -7.03
N ALA A 417 -13.67 7.03 -7.34
CA ALA A 417 -13.74 8.43 -6.91
C ALA A 417 -13.65 8.55 -5.38
N VAL A 418 -14.38 7.70 -4.65
CA VAL A 418 -14.34 7.69 -3.18
C VAL A 418 -13.03 7.11 -2.66
N LEU A 419 -12.53 6.03 -3.27
CA LEU A 419 -11.26 5.40 -2.87
C LEU A 419 -10.08 6.37 -2.98
N PHE A 420 -9.91 7.04 -4.13
CA PHE A 420 -8.81 7.99 -4.32
C PHE A 420 -8.97 9.27 -3.52
N GLY A 421 -10.21 9.72 -3.27
CA GLY A 421 -10.47 10.80 -2.30
C GLY A 421 -10.01 10.42 -0.89
N MET A 422 -10.26 9.18 -0.45
CA MET A 422 -9.79 8.67 0.84
C MET A 422 -8.26 8.53 0.89
N VAL A 423 -7.62 8.03 -0.17
CA VAL A 423 -6.15 7.96 -0.27
C VAL A 423 -5.53 9.35 -0.14
N ALA A 424 -6.10 10.35 -0.83
CA ALA A 424 -5.65 11.73 -0.71
C ALA A 424 -5.77 12.24 0.75
N ALA A 425 -6.90 11.97 1.41
CA ALA A 425 -7.13 12.35 2.80
C ALA A 425 -6.18 11.66 3.79
N VAL A 426 -5.80 10.39 3.56
CA VAL A 426 -4.81 9.68 4.38
C VAL A 426 -3.45 10.37 4.31
N GLY A 427 -3.01 10.82 3.12
CA GLY A 427 -1.80 11.62 2.97
C GLY A 427 -1.86 12.92 3.78
N ILE A 428 -2.96 13.65 3.69
CA ILE A 428 -3.19 14.89 4.46
C ILE A 428 -3.19 14.59 5.97
N SER A 429 -3.71 13.45 6.41
CA SER A 429 -3.78 13.10 7.84
C SER A 429 -2.40 13.00 8.53
N ILE A 430 -1.33 12.78 7.77
CA ILE A 430 0.06 12.74 8.27
C ILE A 430 0.51 14.13 8.74
N LEU A 431 -0.11 15.19 8.23
CA LEU A 431 0.17 16.55 8.66
C LEU A 431 -0.19 16.81 10.12
N LYS A 432 -0.96 15.94 10.78
CA LYS A 432 -1.22 16.03 12.22
C LYS A 432 0.03 15.95 13.10
N PHE A 433 1.15 15.43 12.54
CA PHE A 433 2.42 15.36 13.25
C PHE A 433 3.27 16.62 13.07
N VAL A 434 2.92 17.46 12.10
CA VAL A 434 3.65 18.67 11.69
C VAL A 434 3.04 19.87 12.39
N ASP A 435 3.88 20.85 12.73
CA ASP A 435 3.40 22.16 13.18
C ASP A 435 2.84 22.96 11.99
N LEU A 436 1.51 23.09 11.93
CA LEU A 436 0.80 23.80 10.87
C LEU A 436 0.65 25.30 11.13
N ASP A 437 1.07 25.81 12.28
CA ASP A 437 1.10 27.26 12.55
C ASP A 437 2.32 27.92 11.87
N SER A 438 3.35 27.13 11.56
CA SER A 438 4.53 27.60 10.86
C SER A 438 4.25 27.90 9.38
N THR A 439 4.47 29.15 8.98
CA THR A 439 4.41 29.59 7.57
C THR A 439 5.38 28.82 6.68
N ARG A 440 6.55 28.40 7.22
CA ARG A 440 7.51 27.54 6.50
C ARG A 440 6.83 26.26 6.05
N ASN A 441 6.22 25.54 6.99
CA ASN A 441 5.62 24.24 6.74
C ASN A 441 4.42 24.35 5.79
N LEU A 442 3.53 25.33 6.01
CA LEU A 442 2.40 25.59 5.11
C LEU A 442 2.86 25.87 3.67
N THR A 443 3.93 26.67 3.51
CA THR A 443 4.48 27.01 2.19
C THR A 443 5.06 25.76 1.50
N ILE A 444 5.83 24.95 2.23
CA ILE A 444 6.41 23.70 1.70
C ILE A 444 5.29 22.77 1.22
N ILE A 445 4.27 22.54 2.04
CA ILE A 445 3.14 21.65 1.71
C ILE A 445 2.38 22.19 0.49
N GLY A 446 2.01 23.47 0.51
CA GLY A 446 1.22 24.09 -0.55
C GLY A 446 1.90 24.06 -1.92
N ILE A 447 3.18 24.46 -1.97
CA ILE A 447 3.97 24.45 -3.22
C ILE A 447 4.17 23.00 -3.70
N SER A 448 4.45 22.06 -2.80
CA SER A 448 4.67 20.65 -3.17
C SER A 448 3.43 20.02 -3.79
N LEU A 449 2.25 20.26 -3.21
CA LEU A 449 0.98 19.77 -3.75
C LEU A 449 0.66 20.42 -5.10
N LEU A 450 0.81 21.75 -5.20
CA LEU A 450 0.47 22.47 -6.42
C LEU A 450 1.38 22.09 -7.59
N LEU A 451 2.71 22.12 -7.41
CA LEU A 451 3.66 21.72 -8.44
C LEU A 451 3.52 20.24 -8.80
N GLY A 452 3.22 19.40 -7.80
CA GLY A 452 2.94 17.99 -7.98
C GLY A 452 1.71 17.70 -8.84
N LEU A 453 0.78 18.64 -9.01
CA LEU A 453 -0.34 18.52 -9.95
C LEU A 453 -0.07 19.24 -11.27
N MET A 454 0.48 20.46 -11.22
CA MET A 454 0.66 21.31 -12.40
C MET A 454 1.68 20.75 -13.39
N ILE A 455 2.86 20.32 -12.91
CA ILE A 455 3.93 19.86 -13.80
C ILE A 455 3.52 18.59 -14.57
N PRO A 456 2.99 17.54 -13.91
CA PRO A 456 2.48 16.38 -14.64
C PRO A 456 1.37 16.70 -15.63
N GLN A 457 0.45 17.59 -15.27
CA GLN A 457 -0.63 18.00 -16.18
C GLN A 457 -0.07 18.68 -17.43
N TYR A 458 0.93 19.54 -17.27
CA TYR A 458 1.59 20.20 -18.39
C TYR A 458 2.39 19.21 -19.27
N VAL A 459 3.20 18.33 -18.66
CA VAL A 459 4.09 17.40 -19.38
C VAL A 459 3.32 16.28 -20.07
N ASN A 460 2.24 15.77 -19.46
CA ASN A 460 1.44 14.69 -20.04
C ASN A 460 0.39 15.19 -21.05
N ASP A 461 0.25 16.52 -21.25
CA ASP A 461 -0.70 17.07 -22.23
C ASP A 461 -0.25 16.72 -23.67
N PRO A 462 -1.12 16.11 -24.49
CA PRO A 462 -0.85 15.88 -25.91
C PRO A 462 -0.38 17.09 -26.70
N ALA A 463 -0.83 18.30 -26.36
CA ALA A 463 -0.42 19.54 -27.03
C ALA A 463 1.05 19.88 -26.79
N ASN A 464 1.64 19.33 -25.73
CA ASN A 464 2.99 19.58 -25.26
C ASN A 464 3.94 18.41 -25.57
N ALA A 465 3.52 17.48 -26.44
CA ALA A 465 4.34 16.36 -26.85
C ALA A 465 5.62 16.86 -27.55
N GLY A 466 6.79 16.43 -27.05
CA GLY A 466 8.09 16.80 -27.61
C GLY A 466 8.69 18.12 -27.09
N ILE A 467 8.14 18.72 -26.02
CA ILE A 467 8.73 19.92 -25.39
C ILE A 467 10.09 19.64 -24.77
N ILE A 468 10.28 18.43 -24.23
CA ILE A 468 11.56 18.00 -23.67
C ILE A 468 12.39 17.42 -24.82
N ASP A 469 13.28 18.25 -25.36
CA ASP A 469 14.24 17.87 -26.39
C ASP A 469 15.65 18.30 -25.95
N THR A 470 16.34 17.38 -25.29
CA THR A 470 17.74 17.56 -24.88
C THR A 470 18.73 17.07 -25.94
N GLY A 471 18.22 16.56 -27.08
CA GLY A 471 19.00 15.86 -28.10
C GLY A 471 19.33 14.40 -27.77
N TYR A 472 18.97 13.90 -26.57
CA TYR A 472 19.15 12.51 -26.14
C TYR A 472 17.81 11.87 -25.80
N SER A 473 17.34 10.95 -26.66
CA SER A 473 16.02 10.32 -26.52
C SER A 473 15.80 9.61 -25.17
N GLU A 474 16.84 9.00 -24.60
CA GLU A 474 16.76 8.32 -23.30
C GLU A 474 16.61 9.31 -22.15
N LEU A 475 17.33 10.44 -22.21
CA LEU A 475 17.26 11.48 -21.18
C LEU A 475 15.90 12.18 -21.24
N ASP A 476 15.39 12.44 -22.44
CA ASP A 476 14.08 13.05 -22.64
C ASP A 476 12.96 12.16 -22.07
N GLN A 477 13.04 10.84 -22.28
CA GLN A 477 12.12 9.89 -21.68
C GLN A 477 12.19 9.89 -20.15
N VAL A 478 13.40 9.91 -19.57
CA VAL A 478 13.59 9.96 -18.11
C VAL A 478 12.99 11.22 -17.53
N ILE A 479 13.28 12.38 -18.10
CA ILE A 479 12.75 13.66 -17.63
C ILE A 479 11.22 13.68 -17.80
N SER A 480 10.71 13.23 -18.94
CA SER A 480 9.26 13.20 -19.22
C SER A 480 8.51 12.32 -18.22
N VAL A 481 9.01 11.12 -17.92
CA VAL A 481 8.35 10.21 -16.97
C VAL A 481 8.43 10.75 -15.55
N LEU A 482 9.58 11.31 -15.13
CA LEU A 482 9.75 11.88 -13.79
C LEU A 482 8.84 13.08 -13.56
N LEU A 483 8.84 14.04 -14.48
CA LEU A 483 8.00 15.24 -14.39
C LEU A 483 6.52 14.92 -14.64
N GLY A 484 6.23 13.89 -15.44
CA GLY A 484 4.88 13.34 -15.63
C GLY A 484 4.33 12.58 -14.42
N THR A 485 5.14 12.32 -13.39
CA THR A 485 4.75 11.55 -12.20
C THR A 485 4.50 12.48 -11.00
N ALA A 486 3.23 12.74 -10.68
CA ALA A 486 2.81 13.68 -9.64
C ALA A 486 3.43 13.46 -8.26
N MET A 487 3.39 12.23 -7.78
CA MET A 487 3.98 11.84 -6.49
C MET A 487 5.49 12.09 -6.42
N PHE A 488 6.22 11.92 -7.54
CA PHE A 488 7.66 12.17 -7.60
C PHE A 488 7.93 13.68 -7.54
N VAL A 489 7.20 14.47 -8.34
CA VAL A 489 7.37 15.93 -8.34
C VAL A 489 7.03 16.51 -6.97
N GLY A 490 5.84 16.22 -6.42
CA GLY A 490 5.44 16.81 -5.15
C GLY A 490 6.23 16.27 -3.96
N GLY A 491 6.53 14.96 -3.93
CA GLY A 491 7.41 14.38 -2.92
C GLY A 491 8.85 14.91 -3.01
N GLY A 492 9.40 15.02 -4.21
CA GLY A 492 10.73 15.55 -4.47
C GLY A 492 10.86 17.01 -4.05
N VAL A 493 9.91 17.86 -4.44
CA VAL A 493 9.86 19.27 -4.02
C VAL A 493 9.72 19.38 -2.49
N GLY A 494 8.82 18.60 -1.89
CA GLY A 494 8.64 18.60 -0.43
C GLY A 494 9.89 18.14 0.32
N CYS A 495 10.57 17.11 -0.17
CA CYS A 495 11.85 16.63 0.37
C CYS A 495 12.96 17.67 0.25
N PHE A 496 13.09 18.27 -0.94
CA PHE A 496 14.11 19.27 -1.21
C PHE A 496 13.92 20.49 -0.30
N LEU A 497 12.72 21.05 -0.25
CA LEU A 497 12.44 22.24 0.56
C LEU A 497 12.53 21.94 2.06
N ASP A 498 12.03 20.79 2.53
CA ASP A 498 12.10 20.45 3.95
C ASP A 498 13.54 20.25 4.46
N ASN A 499 14.48 19.82 3.59
CA ASN A 499 15.88 19.64 3.96
C ASN A 499 16.76 20.88 3.72
N THR A 500 16.36 21.79 2.83
CA THR A 500 17.13 23.01 2.51
C THR A 500 16.68 24.23 3.31
N VAL A 501 15.38 24.35 3.61
CA VAL A 501 14.85 25.48 4.38
C VAL A 501 15.08 25.23 5.87
N PRO A 502 15.74 26.16 6.61
CA PRO A 502 15.98 26.02 8.05
C PRO A 502 14.69 25.77 8.83
N GLY A 503 14.70 24.79 9.74
CA GLY A 503 13.55 24.44 10.57
C GLY A 503 13.92 23.42 11.64
N THR A 504 13.23 23.46 12.78
CA THR A 504 13.56 22.55 13.90
C THR A 504 12.96 21.15 13.70
N PRO A 505 13.57 20.07 14.24
CA PRO A 505 12.99 18.72 14.16
C PRO A 505 11.61 18.57 14.82
N ALA A 506 11.29 19.46 15.77
CA ALA A 506 9.98 19.54 16.42
C ALA A 506 8.93 20.12 15.45
N GLU A 507 9.22 21.29 14.88
CA GLU A 507 8.39 21.98 13.90
C GLU A 507 8.13 21.11 12.65
N ARG A 508 9.15 20.40 12.16
CA ARG A 508 9.03 19.44 11.04
C ARG A 508 8.17 18.21 11.38
N GLY A 509 7.81 18.02 12.64
CA GLY A 509 7.05 16.87 13.12
C GLY A 509 7.84 15.57 13.27
N ILE A 510 9.15 15.59 13.02
CA ILE A 510 10.02 14.40 13.04
C ILE A 510 10.09 13.81 14.45
N LEU A 511 10.17 14.66 15.49
CA LEU A 511 10.23 14.17 16.87
C LEU A 511 8.92 13.50 17.30
N THR A 512 7.78 14.09 16.99
CA THR A 512 6.46 13.55 17.33
C THR A 512 6.17 12.28 16.53
N TRP A 513 6.54 12.26 15.26
CA TRP A 513 6.46 11.08 14.40
C TRP A 513 7.35 9.94 14.91
N ARG A 514 8.64 10.23 15.19
CA ARG A 514 9.58 9.24 15.74
C ARG A 514 9.20 8.80 17.14
N ARG A 515 8.66 9.67 18.00
CA ARG A 515 8.13 9.27 19.31
C ARG A 515 6.92 8.38 19.18
N ASN A 516 6.02 8.61 18.23
CA ASN A 516 4.97 7.64 17.95
C ASN A 516 5.56 6.31 17.49
N LEU A 517 6.61 6.31 16.66
CA LEU A 517 7.33 5.09 16.25
C LEU A 517 8.21 4.45 17.35
N ALA A 518 8.56 5.19 18.43
CA ALA A 518 9.60 4.79 19.41
C ALA A 518 9.13 4.69 20.86
N ALA A 519 8.09 5.42 21.29
CA ALA A 519 7.36 5.16 22.53
C ALA A 519 6.68 3.77 22.50
N GLU A 520 6.62 3.17 21.32
CA GLU A 520 6.29 1.78 21.08
C GLU A 520 7.42 0.81 21.53
N ASN A 521 8.68 1.24 21.70
CA ASN A 521 9.80 0.36 22.10
C ASN A 521 9.95 0.16 23.63
N SER A 522 9.31 0.99 24.47
CA SER A 522 9.68 1.08 25.90
C SER A 522 8.77 0.33 26.88
N ILE A 523 7.89 -0.56 26.42
CA ILE A 523 7.06 -1.39 27.33
C ILE A 523 7.32 -2.90 27.17
N HIS A 524 7.90 -3.35 26.06
CA HIS A 524 8.31 -4.75 25.88
C HIS A 524 9.73 -4.83 25.34
N ASN A 525 10.70 -4.73 26.24
CA ASN A 525 12.09 -5.01 25.90
C ASN A 525 12.48 -6.40 26.44
N LYS A 526 13.07 -7.20 25.53
CA LYS A 526 13.56 -8.59 25.65
C LYS A 526 12.52 -9.68 25.30
N ASP A 527 12.81 -10.36 24.19
CA ASP A 527 12.30 -11.69 23.79
C ASP A 527 10.90 -11.85 23.17
N SER A 528 10.44 -10.93 22.31
CA SER A 528 9.29 -11.28 21.44
C SER A 528 9.72 -12.19 20.28
N THR A 529 9.57 -13.50 20.45
CA THR A 529 9.73 -14.53 19.41
C THR A 529 8.75 -14.39 18.24
N MET A 530 7.76 -13.50 18.40
CA MET A 530 6.71 -13.22 17.43
C MET A 530 7.22 -12.88 16.03
N TYR A 531 8.32 -12.15 15.91
CA TYR A 531 8.89 -11.72 14.63
C TYR A 531 9.98 -12.67 14.09
N ASP A 532 10.30 -13.76 14.79
CA ASP A 532 11.35 -14.70 14.38
C ASP A 532 10.90 -15.56 13.18
N LEU A 533 11.82 -16.14 12.42
CA LEU A 533 11.46 -17.02 11.31
C LEU A 533 11.08 -18.42 11.82
N PRO A 534 10.05 -19.08 11.25
CA PRO A 534 9.74 -20.46 11.61
C PRO A 534 10.91 -21.38 11.23
N LEU A 535 11.26 -22.32 12.12
CA LEU A 535 12.21 -23.44 11.90
C LEU A 535 13.71 -23.08 11.72
N VAL A 536 14.07 -21.82 11.47
CA VAL A 536 15.47 -21.43 11.16
C VAL A 536 16.06 -20.43 12.15
N SER A 537 15.25 -19.82 13.02
CA SER A 537 15.70 -18.82 14.01
C SER A 537 16.88 -19.31 14.87
N ASP A 538 16.84 -20.55 15.35
CA ASP A 538 17.91 -21.11 16.18
C ASP A 538 19.23 -21.34 15.42
N ARG A 539 19.17 -21.65 14.12
CA ARG A 539 20.36 -21.77 13.28
C ARG A 539 20.96 -20.41 12.93
N PHE A 540 20.11 -19.42 12.66
CA PHE A 540 20.55 -18.04 12.43
C PHE A 540 21.20 -17.44 13.67
N ARG A 541 20.64 -17.65 14.87
CA ARG A 541 21.22 -17.19 16.15
C ARG A 541 22.59 -17.81 16.46
N ARG A 542 22.88 -19.01 15.96
CA ARG A 542 24.17 -19.71 16.16
C ARG A 542 25.28 -19.27 15.19
N THR A 543 24.94 -18.59 14.09
CA THR A 543 25.91 -18.24 13.05
C THR A 543 26.36 -16.78 13.21
N PRO A 544 27.66 -16.50 13.47
CA PRO A 544 28.12 -15.15 13.80
C PRO A 544 27.93 -14.14 12.66
N PHE A 545 28.01 -14.59 11.41
CA PHE A 545 27.74 -13.75 10.22
C PHE A 545 26.31 -13.20 10.17
N CYS A 546 25.34 -13.95 10.72
CA CYS A 546 23.94 -13.56 10.68
C CYS A 546 23.62 -12.34 11.55
N SER A 547 24.49 -11.97 12.50
CA SER A 547 24.39 -10.72 13.25
C SER A 547 24.62 -9.47 12.40
N TYR A 548 25.26 -9.61 11.23
CA TYR A 548 25.54 -8.53 10.29
C TYR A 548 24.49 -8.38 9.18
N VAL A 549 23.60 -9.36 9.01
CA VAL A 549 22.58 -9.37 7.94
C VAL A 549 21.33 -8.63 8.43
N PRO A 550 20.95 -7.49 7.83
CA PRO A 550 19.83 -6.64 8.30
C PRO A 550 18.45 -7.30 8.30
N VAL A 551 18.28 -8.42 7.60
CA VAL A 551 17.05 -9.23 7.53
C VAL A 551 16.99 -10.30 8.62
N SER A 552 18.14 -10.62 9.24
CA SER A 552 18.25 -11.70 10.21
C SER A 552 17.64 -11.31 11.57
N PRO A 553 16.94 -12.23 12.26
CA PRO A 553 16.46 -12.01 13.62
C PRO A 553 17.58 -11.64 14.62
N SER A 554 18.82 -12.04 14.36
CA SER A 554 19.99 -11.79 15.22
C SER A 554 20.64 -10.42 15.00
N PHE A 555 20.09 -9.59 14.11
CA PHE A 555 20.63 -8.27 13.81
C PHE A 555 20.45 -7.30 14.99
N SER A 556 21.56 -6.76 15.52
CA SER A 556 21.57 -5.70 16.53
C SER A 556 22.35 -4.49 16.04
N LYS A 557 21.70 -3.32 16.01
CA LYS A 557 22.35 -2.03 15.66
C LYS A 557 23.43 -1.62 16.68
N GLU A 558 23.36 -2.08 17.93
CA GLU A 558 24.31 -1.71 18.99
C GLU A 558 25.72 -2.27 18.74
N VAL A 559 25.82 -3.48 18.19
CA VAL A 559 27.12 -4.09 17.82
C VAL A 559 27.83 -3.25 16.75
N HIS A 560 27.06 -2.68 15.82
CA HIS A 560 27.58 -1.88 14.71
C HIS A 560 28.11 -0.50 15.16
N LEU A 561 27.48 0.11 16.17
CA LEU A 561 27.94 1.36 16.78
C LEU A 561 29.13 1.15 17.71
N ASN A 562 29.15 0.06 18.49
CA ASN A 562 30.28 -0.28 19.35
C ASN A 562 31.52 -0.70 18.57
N CYS A 563 31.39 -1.36 17.43
CA CYS A 563 32.54 -1.66 16.56
C CYS A 563 33.15 -0.38 15.94
N ARG A 564 32.31 0.60 15.55
CA ARG A 564 32.78 1.94 15.11
C ARG A 564 33.43 2.74 16.24
N LYS A 565 32.91 2.66 17.47
CA LYS A 565 33.51 3.28 18.65
C LYS A 565 34.82 2.59 19.06
N CYS A 566 34.92 1.26 19.01
CA CYS A 566 36.16 0.52 19.25
C CYS A 566 37.23 0.78 18.18
N CYS A 567 36.86 0.85 16.90
CA CYS A 567 37.80 1.23 15.83
C CYS A 567 38.27 2.68 15.96
N LYS A 568 37.40 3.62 16.37
CA LYS A 568 37.82 5.00 16.67
C LYS A 568 38.72 5.09 17.90
N ARG A 569 38.45 4.30 18.96
CA ARG A 569 39.26 4.25 20.19
C ARG A 569 40.65 3.64 19.93
N ASN A 570 40.75 2.65 19.05
CA ASN A 570 42.04 2.08 18.64
C ASN A 570 42.86 2.98 17.71
N ASN A 571 42.23 3.88 16.94
CA ASN A 571 42.96 4.86 16.13
C ASN A 571 43.44 6.07 16.94
N THR A 572 42.77 6.46 18.03
CA THR A 572 43.28 7.48 18.94
C THR A 572 44.38 6.95 19.87
N LEU A 573 44.29 5.68 20.31
CA LEU A 573 45.35 5.04 21.10
C LEU A 573 46.66 4.84 20.30
N LYS A 574 46.58 4.57 18.98
CA LYS A 574 47.79 4.49 18.12
C LYS A 574 48.46 5.83 17.78
N SER A 575 47.81 6.97 18.06
CA SER A 575 48.44 8.29 17.84
C SER A 575 49.05 8.92 19.11
N SER A 576 48.76 8.36 20.30
CA SER A 576 49.26 8.89 21.58
C SER A 576 50.49 8.16 22.15
N ASP A 577 50.89 7.01 21.61
CA ASP A 577 52.08 6.26 22.09
C ASP A 577 53.44 6.81 21.58
N LYS A 578 53.54 8.12 21.32
CA LYS A 578 54.82 8.74 20.93
C LYS A 578 55.32 9.90 21.77
N ASN A 579 54.66 10.30 22.85
CA ASN A 579 55.25 11.26 23.79
C ASN A 579 54.95 10.82 25.23
N GLY A 580 55.92 10.18 25.86
CA GLY A 580 55.89 9.85 27.27
C GLY A 580 56.12 11.09 28.12
N THR A 581 55.22 11.34 29.07
CA THR A 581 55.49 11.95 30.37
C THR A 581 54.32 11.65 31.30
N SER A 582 54.62 11.05 32.44
CA SER A 582 53.74 10.79 33.58
C SER A 582 53.39 12.08 34.31
N VAL A 583 52.10 12.33 34.59
CA VAL A 583 51.66 13.19 35.71
C VAL A 583 50.29 12.69 36.21
N ASP A 584 50.20 12.49 37.53
CA ASP A 584 48.98 12.24 38.31
C ASP A 584 48.02 13.44 38.34
N ASN A 585 46.71 13.20 38.33
CA ASN A 585 45.80 13.60 39.42
C ASN A 585 44.30 13.47 39.06
N HIS A 586 43.57 12.98 40.07
CA HIS A 586 42.17 13.26 40.44
C HIS A 586 41.41 14.36 39.66
N ALA A 587 40.15 14.08 39.28
CA ALA A 587 38.96 14.60 39.99
C ALA A 587 37.61 14.44 39.22
N PHE A 588 36.53 14.28 39.99
CA PHE A 588 35.07 14.44 39.74
C PHE A 588 34.34 13.41 38.85
N ASP A 589 33.58 12.45 39.41
CA ASP A 589 32.20 12.50 39.99
C ASP A 589 31.11 12.72 38.91
N ASN A 590 30.28 11.71 38.60
CA ASN A 590 29.09 11.20 39.30
C ASN A 590 27.79 11.97 38.98
N ASP A 591 26.86 11.22 38.39
CA ASP A 591 25.39 11.24 38.46
C ASP A 591 24.63 12.56 38.68
N ILE A 592 23.69 12.84 37.76
CA ILE A 592 22.42 13.51 38.13
C ILE A 592 21.24 12.83 37.41
N SER A 593 20.44 12.12 38.21
CA SER A 593 19.00 11.93 38.02
C SER A 593 18.26 12.76 39.08
N MET A 594 17.16 13.44 38.73
CA MET A 594 16.02 13.84 39.60
C MET A 594 15.11 14.76 38.75
N ASN A 595 13.83 14.47 38.50
CA ASN A 595 12.67 14.57 39.39
C ASN A 595 12.82 15.55 40.54
N ASP A 596 12.20 16.73 40.41
CA ASP A 596 11.37 17.29 41.47
C ASP A 596 10.30 18.26 40.92
N LEU A 597 9.14 18.17 41.56
CA LEU A 597 7.92 18.94 41.34
C LEU A 597 7.89 20.19 42.25
N ALA A 598 7.14 21.18 41.78
CA ALA A 598 6.32 22.15 42.55
C ALA A 598 6.86 23.56 42.89
N ASN A 599 6.03 24.52 42.46
CA ASN A 599 5.65 25.79 43.09
C ASN A 599 6.66 26.94 43.20
N VAL A 600 6.49 27.93 42.33
CA VAL A 600 6.35 29.34 42.76
C VAL A 600 5.22 30.01 41.95
N THR A 601 4.17 30.39 42.65
CA THR A 601 3.12 31.31 42.21
C THR A 601 3.52 32.78 42.45
N HIS A 602 3.02 33.65 41.57
CA HIS A 602 2.64 35.07 41.73
C HIS A 602 3.55 36.23 41.28
N THR A 603 2.85 37.17 40.61
CA THR A 603 3.14 38.55 40.19
C THR A 603 3.95 38.72 38.89
N GLY A 604 3.58 39.47 37.85
CA GLY A 604 2.41 40.30 37.54
C GLY A 604 2.71 41.24 36.35
N THR A 605 1.74 41.45 35.46
CA THR A 605 1.40 42.69 34.70
C THR A 605 2.33 43.33 33.64
N GLN A 606 1.68 43.70 32.51
CA GLN A 606 2.01 44.70 31.44
C GLN A 606 3.04 44.25 30.39
N MET A 607 2.82 44.29 29.06
CA MET A 607 1.84 44.90 28.14
C MET A 607 1.43 43.90 27.06
#